data_AF-A0A7L2AI11-F1
#
_entry.id   AF-A0A7L2AI11-F1
#
_cell.length_a   1.000
_cell.length_b   1.000
_cell.length_c   1.000
_cell.angle_alpha   90.00
_cell.angle_beta   90.00
_cell.angle_gamma   90.00
#
_symmetry.space_group_name_H-M   'P 1'
#
loop_
_entity.id
_entity.type
_entity.pdbx_description
1 polymer ?
#
loop_
_entity_poly.entity_id
_entity_poly.type
_entity_poly.pdbx_seq_one_letter_code
_entity_poly.pdbx_strand_id
1 'polypeptide(L)'
;TGQAGGLQDDNSGGYGDGQASGVEGAAFQSRLPHDRMTSQEAACFPDIISGPQQTQKVFLYIRNRTLQLWLDNPKIQLTFEATIQQLEAPYNSDTVLVHRVHSYLERHGLINFGIYKRVKPLPTKKTGKVIIIGSGVSGLAAARQLQSFGMDVTVLEARDRVGGRVATFRKGNYVADLGAMVVTGLGGNPMAVVSKQVNMELAKIKQKCPLYEANGQAVPKEKDEMVEQEFNRLLEATSYLSHQLDFNVLNNKPVSLGQALEVVIQLQEKHVKDEQIEHWKKIVKTQEELKDLLNKMVNLKEKIKELHQQYKEASEVKPPRDITAEFLVKSKHRDLTALCKEYDELAETQGKLEEKLQELEANPPSDVYLSSRDRQILDWHFANLEFANATPLSTLSLKHWDQDDDFEFTGSHLTVRNGYSCVPVALAEGLDIKLNTAVRQVRYTASGCEVIAVNTRSTSQTFIYKCDAVLCTLPLGVLKQQPPAVQFVPPLPEWKTSAVQRMGFGNLNKVVLCFDRVFWDPSVNLFGHVGSTTASRGELFLFWNLYKAPILLALVAGEAAGIMENISDDVIVGRCLAILKGIFGSSAVPQVSMTV
;
A
#
# COMPACT_ATOMS: atom_id res chain seq x y z
N THR A 1 1.65 -0.11 -0.79
CA THR A 1 0.58 0.88 -1.10
C THR A 1 1.28 1.97 -1.82
N GLY A 2 1.24 1.88 -3.15
CA GLY A 2 1.94 2.81 -4.01
C GLY A 2 1.41 4.21 -3.84
N GLN A 3 2.34 5.15 -3.90
CA GLN A 3 2.09 6.56 -4.11
C GLN A 3 1.00 6.74 -5.17
N ALA A 4 -0.05 7.49 -4.83
CA ALA A 4 -0.88 8.18 -5.81
C ALA A 4 -0.03 9.31 -6.43
N GLY A 5 0.98 8.94 -7.22
CA GLY A 5 1.68 9.86 -8.10
C GLY A 5 0.76 10.20 -9.25
N GLY A 6 0.31 11.45 -9.31
CA GLY A 6 -0.47 11.98 -10.43
C GLY A 6 0.23 11.65 -11.76
N LEU A 7 -0.45 10.92 -12.63
CA LEU A 7 0.03 10.57 -13.96
C LEU A 7 -1.03 10.92 -14.99
N GLN A 8 -0.57 11.68 -15.99
CA GLN A 8 -1.32 12.08 -17.18
C GLN A 8 -1.86 10.85 -17.92
N ASP A 9 -3.07 11.00 -18.45
CA ASP A 9 -3.75 10.06 -19.32
C ASP A 9 -2.93 9.82 -20.60
N ASP A 10 -2.21 8.70 -20.68
CA ASP A 10 -1.69 8.20 -21.96
C ASP A 10 -2.54 7.04 -22.48
N ASN A 11 -3.43 7.43 -23.39
CA ASN A 11 -4.42 6.60 -24.06
C ASN A 11 -3.79 5.97 -25.31
N SER A 12 -2.83 5.07 -25.13
CA SER A 12 -2.35 4.22 -26.24
C SER A 12 -2.01 2.82 -25.75
N GLY A 13 -2.48 1.81 -26.50
CA GLY A 13 -2.21 0.39 -26.27
C GLY A 13 -0.78 -0.03 -26.64
N GLY A 14 0.20 0.87 -26.54
CA GLY A 14 1.61 0.60 -26.73
C GLY A 14 2.32 0.41 -25.39
N TYR A 15 3.32 -0.45 -25.38
CA TYR A 15 4.31 -0.52 -24.30
C TYR A 15 4.81 0.90 -23.99
N GLY A 16 4.63 1.36 -22.75
CA GLY A 16 4.93 2.74 -22.35
C GLY A 16 6.38 3.13 -22.58
N ASP A 17 6.56 4.35 -23.09
CA ASP A 17 7.84 5.00 -23.35
C ASP A 17 8.71 5.04 -22.09
N GLY A 18 9.89 4.41 -22.16
CA GLY A 18 10.89 4.35 -21.09
C GLY A 18 11.34 2.93 -20.69
N GLN A 19 10.72 1.85 -21.20
CA GLN A 19 11.18 0.50 -20.90
C GLN A 19 12.53 0.20 -21.56
N ALA A 20 13.50 -0.27 -20.76
CA ALA A 20 14.74 -0.85 -21.26
C ALA A 20 14.41 -1.89 -22.34
N SER A 21 14.98 -1.73 -23.53
CA SER A 21 14.72 -2.58 -24.69
C SER A 21 15.92 -3.51 -24.95
N GLY A 22 15.71 -4.56 -25.75
CA GLY A 22 16.78 -5.51 -26.08
C GLY A 22 17.31 -6.26 -24.85
N VAL A 23 18.64 -6.41 -24.79
CA VAL A 23 19.32 -7.18 -23.73
C VAL A 23 19.21 -6.53 -22.33
N GLU A 24 19.16 -5.20 -22.26
CA GLU A 24 18.99 -4.48 -20.99
C GLU A 24 17.59 -4.70 -20.42
N GLY A 25 16.57 -4.68 -21.29
CA GLY A 25 15.20 -5.04 -20.96
C GLY A 25 15.06 -6.45 -20.40
N ALA A 26 15.83 -7.41 -20.92
CA ALA A 26 15.82 -8.78 -20.42
C ALA A 26 16.38 -8.90 -19.01
N ALA A 27 17.42 -8.12 -18.67
CA ALA A 27 17.95 -8.04 -17.31
C ALA A 27 16.92 -7.42 -16.36
N PHE A 28 16.32 -6.29 -16.76
CA PHE A 28 15.24 -5.64 -16.01
C PHE A 28 14.06 -6.58 -15.76
N GLN A 29 13.56 -7.25 -16.80
CA GLN A 29 12.46 -8.22 -16.69
C GLN A 29 12.80 -9.40 -15.77
N SER A 30 14.08 -9.68 -15.58
CA SER A 30 14.61 -10.72 -14.69
C SER A 30 15.01 -10.19 -13.30
N ARG A 31 14.76 -8.91 -13.00
CA ARG A 31 15.13 -8.22 -11.75
C ARG A 31 16.64 -8.20 -11.49
N LEU A 32 17.43 -8.00 -12.54
CA LEU A 32 18.88 -7.92 -12.48
C LEU A 32 19.36 -6.57 -13.02
N PRO A 33 20.38 -5.95 -12.40
CA PRO A 33 21.07 -4.82 -12.99
C PRO A 33 21.75 -5.28 -14.30
N HIS A 34 21.53 -4.57 -15.40
CA HIS A 34 22.03 -4.95 -16.72
C HIS A 34 23.55 -4.77 -16.86
N ASP A 35 24.11 -3.83 -16.11
CA ASP A 35 25.49 -3.33 -16.20
C ASP A 35 26.39 -3.74 -15.01
N ARG A 36 25.84 -4.50 -14.06
CA ARG A 36 26.56 -4.92 -12.85
C ARG A 36 26.28 -6.37 -12.49
N MET A 37 27.30 -7.07 -11.98
CA MET A 37 27.13 -8.41 -11.42
C MET A 37 26.50 -8.34 -10.03
N THR A 38 25.59 -9.26 -9.74
CA THR A 38 24.97 -9.42 -8.41
C THR A 38 25.89 -10.17 -7.45
N SER A 39 25.56 -10.15 -6.15
CA SER A 39 26.25 -10.96 -5.14
C SER A 39 26.13 -12.47 -5.42
N GLN A 40 25.01 -12.92 -5.96
CA GLN A 40 24.81 -14.32 -6.33
C GLN A 40 25.66 -14.73 -7.53
N GLU A 41 25.77 -13.85 -8.54
CA GLU A 41 26.69 -14.06 -9.66
C GLU A 41 28.15 -14.04 -9.18
N ALA A 42 28.52 -13.11 -8.29
CA ALA A 42 29.86 -13.03 -7.70
C ALA A 42 30.29 -14.34 -7.01
N ALA A 43 29.36 -15.02 -6.32
CA ALA A 43 29.64 -16.29 -5.64
C ALA A 43 29.90 -17.45 -6.62
N CYS A 44 29.24 -17.46 -7.79
CA CYS A 44 29.41 -18.52 -8.80
C CYS A 44 30.50 -18.20 -9.84
N PHE A 45 30.87 -16.93 -9.98
CA PHE A 45 31.85 -16.43 -10.92
C PHE A 45 32.88 -15.52 -10.23
N PRO A 46 33.52 -15.98 -9.14
CA PRO A 46 34.49 -15.15 -8.40
C PRO A 46 35.69 -14.78 -9.26
N ASP A 47 36.07 -15.64 -10.21
CA ASP A 47 37.11 -15.43 -11.22
C ASP A 47 36.79 -14.26 -12.16
N ILE A 48 35.52 -14.00 -12.45
CA ILE A 48 35.09 -12.93 -13.36
C ILE A 48 34.99 -11.61 -12.62
N ILE A 49 34.34 -11.58 -11.45
CA ILE A 49 34.11 -10.32 -10.72
C ILE A 49 35.40 -9.74 -10.12
N SER A 50 36.36 -10.59 -9.76
CA SER A 50 37.70 -10.15 -9.32
C SER A 50 38.64 -9.87 -10.50
N GLY A 51 38.24 -10.23 -11.72
CA GLY A 51 39.01 -10.06 -12.94
C GLY A 51 38.79 -8.71 -13.64
N PRO A 52 39.35 -8.55 -14.86
CA PRO A 52 39.26 -7.31 -15.63
C PRO A 52 37.82 -6.91 -15.96
N GLN A 53 37.56 -5.59 -15.97
CA GLN A 53 36.25 -5.01 -16.33
C GLN A 53 35.75 -5.47 -17.71
N GLN A 54 36.65 -5.70 -18.67
CA GLN A 54 36.26 -6.19 -19.99
C GLN A 54 35.61 -7.58 -19.92
N THR A 55 36.12 -8.49 -19.10
CA THR A 55 35.56 -9.84 -18.92
C THR A 55 34.20 -9.79 -18.23
N GLN A 56 34.03 -8.86 -17.27
CA GLN A 56 32.74 -8.63 -16.62
C GLN A 56 31.69 -8.17 -17.64
N LYS A 57 32.03 -7.25 -18.55
CA LYS A 57 31.13 -6.81 -19.63
C LYS A 57 30.74 -7.96 -20.58
N VAL A 58 31.70 -8.84 -20.93
CA VAL A 58 31.42 -10.04 -21.74
C VAL A 58 30.44 -10.97 -21.02
N PHE A 59 30.67 -11.25 -19.73
CA PHE A 59 29.76 -12.05 -18.90
C PHE A 59 28.35 -11.45 -18.86
N LEU A 60 28.24 -10.15 -18.56
CA LEU A 60 26.97 -9.45 -18.45
C LEU A 60 26.18 -9.50 -19.77
N TYR A 61 26.86 -9.31 -20.90
CA TYR A 61 26.23 -9.43 -22.21
C TYR A 61 25.71 -10.85 -22.46
N ILE A 62 26.52 -11.89 -22.22
CA ILE A 62 26.10 -13.29 -22.39
C ILE A 62 24.89 -13.60 -21.50
N ARG A 63 24.91 -13.16 -20.23
CA ARG A 63 23.80 -13.32 -19.30
C ARG A 63 22.53 -12.63 -19.82
N ASN A 64 22.62 -11.35 -20.16
CA ASN A 64 21.50 -10.54 -20.63
C ASN A 64 20.91 -11.08 -21.93
N ARG A 65 21.76 -11.50 -22.88
CA ARG A 65 21.33 -12.08 -24.15
C ARG A 65 20.66 -13.44 -23.95
N THR A 66 21.19 -14.29 -23.07
CA THR A 66 20.57 -15.58 -22.75
C THR A 66 19.18 -15.41 -22.10
N LEU A 67 19.04 -14.43 -21.20
CA LEU A 67 17.74 -14.06 -20.63
C LEU A 67 16.76 -13.62 -21.70
N GLN A 68 17.21 -12.76 -22.63
CA GLN A 68 16.38 -12.26 -23.73
C GLN A 68 15.82 -13.41 -24.57
N LEU A 69 16.70 -14.35 -24.99
CA LEU A 69 16.31 -15.52 -25.78
C LEU A 69 15.21 -16.35 -25.12
N TRP A 70 15.26 -16.51 -23.79
CA TRP A 70 14.24 -17.21 -23.03
C TRP A 70 12.93 -16.40 -22.95
N LEU A 71 13.02 -15.10 -22.66
CA LEU A 71 11.85 -14.23 -22.47
C LEU A 71 11.06 -13.97 -23.76
N ASP A 72 11.75 -14.02 -24.90
CA ASP A 72 11.15 -13.92 -26.24
C ASP A 72 10.27 -15.13 -26.56
N ASN A 73 10.66 -16.34 -26.12
CA ASN A 73 9.87 -17.56 -26.32
C ASN A 73 9.91 -18.51 -25.11
N PRO A 74 9.21 -18.19 -24.01
CA PRO A 74 9.26 -18.98 -22.78
C PRO A 74 8.43 -20.28 -22.84
N LYS A 75 7.87 -20.62 -24.01
CA LYS A 75 7.05 -21.83 -24.21
C LYS A 75 7.88 -23.05 -24.55
N ILE A 76 9.16 -22.89 -24.90
CA ILE A 76 10.08 -23.97 -25.25
C ILE A 76 11.35 -23.86 -24.41
N GLN A 77 11.95 -24.99 -24.05
CA GLN A 77 13.22 -24.99 -23.33
C GLN A 77 14.32 -24.31 -24.14
N LEU A 78 15.00 -23.32 -23.55
CA LEU A 78 16.22 -22.74 -24.09
C LEU A 78 17.41 -23.64 -23.73
N THR A 79 17.95 -24.39 -24.70
CA THR A 79 19.12 -25.24 -24.48
C THR A 79 20.43 -24.44 -24.63
N PHE A 80 21.51 -24.97 -24.07
CA PHE A 80 22.86 -24.42 -24.26
C PHE A 80 23.22 -24.33 -25.76
N GLU A 81 22.91 -25.38 -26.54
CA GLU A 81 23.21 -25.42 -27.97
C GLU A 81 22.45 -24.34 -28.75
N ALA A 82 21.19 -24.09 -28.40
CA ALA A 82 20.39 -23.01 -28.99
C ALA A 82 20.88 -21.62 -28.55
N THR A 83 21.46 -21.51 -27.35
CA THR A 83 22.02 -20.26 -26.82
C THR A 83 23.29 -19.87 -27.56
N ILE A 84 24.25 -20.79 -27.67
CA ILE A 84 25.54 -20.51 -28.33
C ILE A 84 25.36 -20.23 -29.84
N GLN A 85 24.41 -20.91 -30.50
CA GLN A 85 24.11 -20.67 -31.92
C GLN A 85 23.56 -19.26 -32.19
N GLN A 86 22.90 -18.65 -31.20
CA GLN A 86 22.31 -17.31 -31.32
C GLN A 86 23.19 -16.20 -30.73
N LEU A 87 24.35 -16.56 -30.19
CA LEU A 87 25.38 -15.59 -29.81
C LEU A 87 26.29 -15.30 -31.00
N GLU A 88 26.66 -14.03 -31.15
CA GLU A 88 27.57 -13.57 -32.19
C GLU A 88 28.98 -13.35 -31.64
N ALA A 89 29.97 -13.31 -32.53
CA ALA A 89 31.34 -12.99 -32.16
C ALA A 89 31.44 -11.54 -31.63
N PRO A 90 32.26 -11.26 -30.60
CA PRO A 90 33.20 -12.19 -29.94
C PRO A 90 32.59 -13.03 -28.80
N TYR A 91 31.32 -12.84 -28.46
CA TYR A 91 30.69 -13.41 -27.25
C TYR A 91 30.42 -14.92 -27.32
N ASN A 92 30.42 -15.50 -28.52
CA ASN A 92 30.30 -16.95 -28.72
C ASN A 92 31.65 -17.69 -28.73
N SER A 93 32.78 -16.99 -28.60
CA SER A 93 34.12 -17.61 -28.70
C SER A 93 34.49 -18.46 -27.48
N ASP A 94 34.20 -17.98 -26.26
CA ASP A 94 34.43 -18.74 -25.02
C ASP A 94 33.21 -19.60 -24.69
N THR A 95 33.20 -20.82 -25.21
CA THR A 95 32.08 -21.75 -25.05
C THR A 95 31.91 -22.22 -23.61
N VAL A 96 32.99 -22.26 -22.82
CA VAL A 96 32.97 -22.67 -21.41
C VAL A 96 32.27 -21.62 -20.58
N LEU A 97 32.58 -20.34 -20.82
CA LEU A 97 31.88 -19.22 -20.19
C LEU A 97 30.38 -19.24 -20.50
N VAL A 98 30.01 -19.38 -21.78
CA VAL A 98 28.59 -19.45 -22.19
C VAL A 98 27.88 -20.61 -21.49
N HIS A 99 28.51 -21.79 -21.42
CA HIS A 99 27.94 -22.96 -20.75
C HIS A 99 27.76 -22.73 -19.25
N ARG A 100 28.74 -22.13 -18.56
CA ARG A 100 28.64 -21.78 -17.13
C ARG A 100 27.50 -20.79 -16.89
N VAL A 101 27.36 -19.76 -17.72
CA VAL A 101 26.29 -18.75 -17.61
C VAL A 101 24.92 -19.40 -17.83
N HIS A 102 24.75 -20.15 -18.92
CA HIS A 102 23.48 -20.86 -19.20
C HIS A 102 23.09 -21.78 -18.04
N SER A 103 24.03 -22.60 -17.57
CA SER A 103 23.81 -23.52 -16.44
C SER A 103 23.45 -22.77 -15.15
N TYR A 104 24.09 -21.63 -14.88
CA TYR A 104 23.76 -20.77 -13.74
C TYR A 104 22.34 -20.23 -13.82
N LEU A 105 21.93 -19.70 -14.97
CA LEU A 105 20.59 -19.14 -15.17
C LEU A 105 19.51 -20.22 -15.06
N GLU A 106 19.74 -21.40 -15.63
CA GLU A 106 18.81 -22.53 -15.54
C GLU A 106 18.71 -23.05 -14.11
N ARG A 107 19.85 -23.20 -13.40
CA ARG A 107 19.89 -23.68 -12.02
C ARG A 107 19.11 -22.78 -11.06
N HIS A 108 19.17 -21.47 -11.27
CA HIS A 108 18.52 -20.49 -10.41
C HIS A 108 17.13 -20.07 -10.91
N GLY A 109 16.60 -20.72 -11.95
CA GLY A 109 15.23 -20.48 -12.44
C GLY A 109 15.04 -19.10 -13.07
N LEU A 110 16.10 -18.51 -13.63
CA LEU A 110 16.01 -17.27 -14.41
C LEU A 110 15.60 -17.55 -15.87
N ILE A 111 15.98 -18.73 -16.38
CA ILE A 111 15.48 -19.32 -17.63
C ILE A 111 14.92 -20.72 -17.35
N ASN A 112 14.18 -21.28 -18.31
CA ASN A 112 13.66 -22.64 -18.23
C ASN A 112 12.87 -22.93 -16.94
N PHE A 113 12.04 -21.97 -16.52
CA PHE A 113 11.14 -22.11 -15.38
C PHE A 113 9.66 -22.07 -15.82
N GLY A 114 8.78 -22.55 -14.94
CA GLY A 114 7.35 -22.59 -15.21
C GLY A 114 6.97 -23.79 -16.08
N ILE A 115 6.20 -23.54 -17.15
CA ILE A 115 5.63 -24.57 -18.03
C ILE A 115 6.12 -24.34 -19.46
N TYR A 116 6.98 -25.22 -19.94
CA TYR A 116 7.55 -25.15 -21.28
C TYR A 116 7.68 -26.54 -21.88
N LYS A 117 7.61 -26.61 -23.20
CA LYS A 117 7.89 -27.81 -23.95
C LYS A 117 9.39 -28.13 -23.85
N ARG A 118 9.68 -29.27 -23.24
CA ARG A 118 11.05 -29.76 -23.08
C ARG A 118 11.61 -30.25 -24.40
N VAL A 119 12.85 -29.86 -24.71
CA VAL A 119 13.58 -30.31 -25.92
C VAL A 119 14.36 -31.58 -25.61
N LYS A 120 15.11 -31.59 -24.50
CA LYS A 120 15.85 -32.76 -24.03
C LYS A 120 15.01 -33.53 -23.00
N PRO A 121 14.54 -34.76 -23.27
CA PRO A 121 13.72 -35.52 -22.32
C PRO A 121 14.33 -35.62 -20.93
N LEU A 122 13.50 -35.78 -19.90
CA LEU A 122 14.01 -35.98 -18.55
C LEU A 122 14.88 -37.23 -18.45
N PRO A 123 15.93 -37.22 -17.62
CA PRO A 123 16.70 -38.43 -17.33
C PRO A 123 15.79 -39.55 -16.81
N THR A 124 15.98 -40.78 -17.31
CA THR A 124 15.19 -41.95 -16.88
C THR A 124 15.52 -42.35 -15.44
N LYS A 125 16.78 -42.20 -15.04
CA LYS A 125 17.23 -42.39 -13.66
C LYS A 125 17.20 -41.05 -12.94
N LYS A 126 16.48 -41.00 -11.82
CA LYS A 126 16.42 -39.84 -10.94
C LYS A 126 17.52 -39.92 -9.88
N THR A 127 18.01 -38.76 -9.43
CA THR A 127 19.06 -38.67 -8.40
C THR A 127 18.57 -37.84 -7.22
N GLY A 128 18.56 -38.45 -6.03
CA GLY A 128 18.07 -37.82 -4.80
C GLY A 128 16.55 -37.75 -4.72
N LYS A 129 16.04 -37.83 -3.50
CA LYS A 129 14.61 -37.81 -3.18
C LYS A 129 14.28 -36.63 -2.27
N VAL A 130 13.32 -35.82 -2.68
CA VAL A 130 12.87 -34.62 -1.97
C VAL A 130 11.38 -34.72 -1.66
N ILE A 131 11.02 -34.49 -0.40
CA ILE A 131 9.61 -34.29 0.00
C ILE A 131 9.34 -32.80 0.13
N ILE A 132 8.29 -32.32 -0.53
CA ILE A 132 7.83 -30.95 -0.43
C ILE A 132 6.54 -30.92 0.38
N ILE A 133 6.50 -30.10 1.43
CA ILE A 133 5.32 -29.93 2.28
C ILE A 133 4.55 -28.71 1.79
N GLY A 134 3.39 -28.92 1.20
CA GLY A 134 2.49 -27.92 0.64
C GLY A 134 2.58 -27.82 -0.89
N SER A 135 1.42 -27.85 -1.54
CA SER A 135 1.25 -27.70 -3.00
C SER A 135 0.72 -26.31 -3.39
N GLY A 136 1.09 -25.28 -2.61
CA GLY A 136 0.95 -23.89 -3.03
C GLY A 136 1.91 -23.55 -4.17
N VAL A 137 1.80 -22.33 -4.73
CA VAL A 137 2.66 -21.90 -5.86
C VAL A 137 4.16 -22.07 -5.57
N SER A 138 4.61 -21.75 -4.35
CA SER A 138 6.00 -21.95 -3.93
C SER A 138 6.45 -23.41 -4.02
N GLY A 139 5.67 -24.35 -3.47
CA GLY A 139 5.98 -25.78 -3.51
C GLY A 139 5.91 -26.36 -4.92
N LEU A 140 4.93 -25.95 -5.73
CA LEU A 140 4.78 -26.41 -7.11
C LEU A 140 5.91 -25.90 -8.01
N ALA A 141 6.33 -24.64 -7.87
CA ALA A 141 7.44 -24.09 -8.63
C ALA A 141 8.76 -24.83 -8.30
N ALA A 142 9.03 -25.06 -7.01
CA ALA A 142 10.18 -25.84 -6.58
C ALA A 142 10.12 -27.29 -7.09
N ALA A 143 8.95 -27.93 -7.03
CA ALA A 143 8.76 -29.29 -7.52
C ALA A 143 9.08 -29.42 -9.02
N ARG A 144 8.58 -28.49 -9.83
CA ARG A 144 8.88 -28.42 -11.27
C ARG A 144 10.37 -28.26 -11.53
N GLN A 145 11.06 -27.36 -10.82
CA GLN A 145 12.50 -27.16 -11.00
C GLN A 145 13.31 -28.39 -10.59
N LEU A 146 13.04 -28.97 -9.41
CA LEU A 146 13.76 -30.16 -8.93
C LEU A 146 13.53 -31.37 -9.84
N GLN A 147 12.30 -31.57 -10.32
CA GLN A 147 12.01 -32.60 -11.32
C GLN A 147 12.74 -32.31 -12.65
N SER A 148 12.80 -31.04 -13.08
CA SER A 148 13.58 -30.62 -14.26
C SER A 148 15.06 -30.98 -14.15
N PHE A 149 15.62 -30.87 -12.94
CA PHE A 149 17.00 -31.27 -12.62
C PHE A 149 17.19 -32.78 -12.43
N GLY A 150 16.14 -33.58 -12.65
CA GLY A 150 16.21 -35.04 -12.58
C GLY A 150 16.13 -35.60 -11.16
N MET A 151 15.57 -34.89 -10.19
CA MET A 151 15.34 -35.41 -8.84
C MET A 151 14.00 -36.14 -8.72
N ASP A 152 13.88 -37.02 -7.72
CA ASP A 152 12.60 -37.62 -7.34
C ASP A 152 11.87 -36.75 -6.33
N VAL A 153 10.67 -36.28 -6.70
CA VAL A 153 9.94 -35.27 -5.94
C VAL A 153 8.53 -35.74 -5.68
N THR A 154 8.13 -35.74 -4.41
CA THR A 154 6.75 -35.95 -3.99
C THR A 154 6.28 -34.76 -3.16
N VAL A 155 5.11 -34.22 -3.49
CA VAL A 155 4.49 -33.10 -2.77
C VAL A 155 3.37 -33.62 -1.87
N LEU A 156 3.35 -33.19 -0.60
CA LEU A 156 2.31 -33.54 0.37
C LEU A 156 1.42 -32.34 0.63
N GLU A 157 0.11 -32.46 0.38
CA GLU A 157 -0.86 -31.38 0.52
C GLU A 157 -1.99 -31.80 1.45
N ALA A 158 -2.27 -30.97 2.46
CA ALA A 158 -3.33 -31.25 3.42
C ALA A 158 -4.72 -31.09 2.79
N ARG A 159 -4.90 -30.14 1.88
CA ARG A 159 -6.17 -29.90 1.20
C ARG A 159 -6.45 -30.97 0.14
N ASP A 160 -7.68 -30.96 -0.34
CA ASP A 160 -8.18 -31.74 -1.47
C ASP A 160 -7.90 -31.08 -2.84
N ARG A 161 -7.09 -30.02 -2.85
CA ARG A 161 -6.73 -29.23 -4.04
C ARG A 161 -5.32 -28.65 -3.93
N VAL A 162 -4.75 -28.31 -5.09
CA VAL A 162 -3.52 -27.53 -5.19
C VAL A 162 -3.77 -26.02 -5.04
N GLY A 163 -2.69 -25.23 -5.01
CA GLY A 163 -2.73 -23.76 -5.06
C GLY A 163 -2.74 -23.06 -3.70
N GLY A 164 -3.16 -23.75 -2.63
CA GLY A 164 -3.14 -23.21 -1.27
C GLY A 164 -3.95 -21.91 -1.16
N ARG A 165 -3.26 -20.78 -0.92
CA ARG A 165 -3.84 -19.42 -0.84
C ARG A 165 -4.22 -18.83 -2.21
N VAL A 166 -3.92 -19.50 -3.31
CA VAL A 166 -4.55 -19.24 -4.62
C VAL A 166 -5.79 -20.14 -4.71
N ALA A 167 -6.95 -19.57 -4.39
CA ALA A 167 -8.21 -20.29 -4.26
C ALA A 167 -9.28 -19.62 -5.11
N THR A 168 -9.79 -20.34 -6.10
CA THR A 168 -10.88 -19.90 -6.98
C THR A 168 -12.14 -20.68 -6.66
N PHE A 169 -13.21 -19.97 -6.35
CA PHE A 169 -14.57 -20.49 -6.34
C PHE A 169 -15.08 -20.63 -7.78
N ARG A 170 -15.64 -21.80 -8.11
CA ARG A 170 -16.24 -22.09 -9.42
C ARG A 170 -17.57 -22.81 -9.22
N LYS A 171 -18.66 -22.24 -9.73
CA LYS A 171 -19.97 -22.91 -9.77
C LYS A 171 -20.80 -22.41 -10.95
N GLY A 172 -21.15 -23.31 -11.87
CA GLY A 172 -21.74 -22.92 -13.15
C GLY A 172 -20.84 -21.94 -13.89
N ASN A 173 -21.39 -20.79 -14.28
CA ASN A 173 -20.65 -19.72 -14.97
C ASN A 173 -19.94 -18.75 -14.00
N TYR A 174 -20.14 -18.88 -12.69
CA TYR A 174 -19.53 -18.01 -11.70
C TYR A 174 -18.09 -18.47 -11.40
N VAL A 175 -17.17 -17.52 -11.50
CA VAL A 175 -15.75 -17.68 -11.18
C VAL A 175 -15.35 -16.48 -10.34
N ALA A 176 -14.85 -16.72 -9.13
CA ALA A 176 -14.36 -15.67 -8.24
C ALA A 176 -13.16 -16.17 -7.43
N ASP A 177 -12.14 -15.34 -7.26
CA ASP A 177 -10.96 -15.67 -6.45
C ASP A 177 -11.12 -15.22 -4.99
N LEU A 178 -11.25 -16.19 -4.09
CA LEU A 178 -11.21 -15.98 -2.63
C LEU A 178 -9.79 -15.64 -2.16
N GLY A 179 -8.78 -16.17 -2.86
CA GLY A 179 -7.36 -15.97 -2.58
C GLY A 179 -6.72 -14.83 -3.36
N ALA A 180 -5.51 -15.04 -3.88
CA ALA A 180 -4.88 -14.08 -4.80
C ALA A 180 -5.77 -13.84 -6.04
N MET A 181 -5.93 -12.57 -6.46
CA MET A 181 -6.74 -12.18 -7.63
C MET A 181 -6.10 -11.08 -8.49
N VAL A 182 -4.95 -10.54 -8.09
CA VAL A 182 -4.25 -9.44 -8.75
C VAL A 182 -2.82 -9.87 -9.14
N VAL A 183 -2.40 -9.46 -10.33
CA VAL A 183 -1.01 -9.43 -10.79
C VAL A 183 -0.56 -7.95 -10.74
N THR A 184 0.36 -7.64 -9.84
CA THR A 184 0.89 -6.27 -9.63
C THR A 184 1.95 -5.97 -10.68
N GLY A 185 1.58 -5.27 -11.75
CA GLY A 185 2.50 -4.95 -12.85
C GLY A 185 3.02 -6.18 -13.61
N LEU A 186 3.62 -5.94 -14.78
CA LEU A 186 4.24 -7.01 -15.57
C LEU A 186 5.74 -6.78 -15.78
N GLY A 187 6.21 -5.54 -15.71
CA GLY A 187 7.62 -5.21 -15.87
C GLY A 187 8.43 -5.70 -14.67
N GLY A 188 9.35 -6.64 -14.90
CA GLY A 188 10.11 -7.30 -13.84
C GLY A 188 9.38 -8.47 -13.15
N ASN A 189 8.08 -8.67 -13.41
CA ASN A 189 7.27 -9.67 -12.74
C ASN A 189 7.41 -11.05 -13.42
N PRO A 190 7.79 -12.13 -12.70
CA PRO A 190 7.89 -13.48 -13.31
C PRO A 190 6.53 -14.01 -13.78
N MET A 191 5.42 -13.48 -13.28
CA MET A 191 4.08 -13.82 -13.76
C MET A 191 3.84 -13.39 -15.20
N ALA A 192 4.61 -12.45 -15.76
CA ALA A 192 4.57 -12.12 -17.18
C ALA A 192 5.07 -13.27 -18.07
N VAL A 193 6.01 -14.09 -17.57
CA VAL A 193 6.45 -15.31 -18.24
C VAL A 193 5.38 -16.38 -18.12
N VAL A 194 4.85 -16.58 -16.92
CA VAL A 194 3.80 -17.59 -16.65
C VAL A 194 2.52 -17.30 -17.43
N SER A 195 2.13 -16.04 -17.63
CA SER A 195 0.95 -15.67 -18.41
C SER A 195 1.11 -15.92 -19.92
N LYS A 196 2.35 -16.00 -20.42
CA LYS A 196 2.63 -16.47 -21.79
C LYS A 196 2.57 -18.00 -21.89
N GLN A 197 2.80 -18.72 -20.80
CA GLN A 197 2.83 -20.18 -20.74
C GLN A 197 1.44 -20.79 -20.44
N VAL A 198 0.67 -20.13 -19.58
CA VAL A 198 -0.67 -20.53 -19.14
C VAL A 198 -1.69 -19.59 -19.79
N ASN A 199 -2.86 -20.11 -20.16
CA ASN A 199 -3.96 -19.29 -20.67
C ASN A 199 -4.59 -18.43 -19.56
N MET A 200 -3.89 -17.40 -19.10
CA MET A 200 -4.36 -16.42 -18.13
C MET A 200 -5.11 -15.31 -18.86
N GLU A 201 -6.37 -15.07 -18.51
CA GLU A 201 -7.13 -13.95 -19.06
C GLU A 201 -6.89 -12.69 -18.21
N LEU A 202 -5.78 -12.02 -18.47
CA LEU A 202 -5.39 -10.80 -17.75
C LEU A 202 -6.21 -9.58 -18.23
N ALA A 203 -6.79 -8.84 -17.29
CA ALA A 203 -7.48 -7.59 -17.58
C ALA A 203 -7.02 -6.46 -16.67
N LYS A 204 -6.74 -5.28 -17.23
CA LYS A 204 -6.37 -4.10 -16.47
C LYS A 204 -7.48 -3.71 -15.48
N ILE A 205 -7.09 -3.31 -14.28
CA ILE A 205 -7.99 -2.73 -13.28
C ILE A 205 -7.97 -1.21 -13.46
N LYS A 206 -9.12 -0.62 -13.77
CA LYS A 206 -9.27 0.84 -13.79
C LYS A 206 -9.24 1.37 -12.36
N GLN A 207 -8.44 2.40 -12.09
CA GLN A 207 -8.20 2.90 -10.73
C GLN A 207 -9.33 3.77 -10.18
N LYS A 208 -10.22 4.29 -11.03
CA LYS A 208 -11.36 5.10 -10.59
C LYS A 208 -12.21 4.32 -9.58
N CYS A 209 -12.29 4.85 -8.35
CA CYS A 209 -12.98 4.24 -7.23
C CYS A 209 -13.87 5.28 -6.53
N PRO A 210 -15.13 5.48 -6.96
CA PRO A 210 -16.02 6.40 -6.27
C PRO A 210 -16.31 5.91 -4.84
N LEU A 211 -16.33 6.84 -3.89
CA LEU A 211 -16.66 6.58 -2.49
C LEU A 211 -18.13 6.91 -2.20
N TYR A 212 -18.78 6.08 -1.40
CA TYR A 212 -20.14 6.30 -0.92
C TYR A 212 -20.18 6.30 0.60
N GLU A 213 -20.76 7.35 1.18
CA GLU A 213 -20.95 7.47 2.62
C GLU A 213 -21.96 6.45 3.16
N ALA A 214 -22.04 6.32 4.48
CA ALA A 214 -22.97 5.40 5.13
C ALA A 214 -24.46 5.68 4.82
N ASN A 215 -24.79 6.90 4.37
CA ASN A 215 -26.12 7.26 3.90
C ASN A 215 -26.42 6.82 2.44
N GLY A 216 -25.43 6.24 1.74
CA GLY A 216 -25.53 5.79 0.35
C GLY A 216 -25.23 6.87 -0.70
N GLN A 217 -24.95 8.11 -0.31
CA GLN A 217 -24.61 9.19 -1.24
C GLN A 217 -23.13 9.19 -1.58
N ALA A 218 -22.81 9.58 -2.81
CA ALA A 218 -21.42 9.69 -3.27
C ALA A 218 -20.70 10.85 -2.56
N VAL A 219 -19.43 10.64 -2.20
CA VAL A 219 -18.55 11.69 -1.71
C VAL A 219 -18.30 12.70 -2.85
N PRO A 220 -18.47 14.01 -2.62
CA PRO A 220 -18.12 15.02 -3.61
C PRO A 220 -16.64 14.95 -3.99
N LYS A 221 -16.36 15.10 -5.29
CA LYS A 221 -14.99 14.97 -5.84
C LYS A 221 -13.95 15.84 -5.11
N GLU A 222 -14.30 17.07 -4.76
CA GLU A 222 -13.43 17.98 -4.01
C GLU A 222 -13.03 17.41 -2.64
N LYS A 223 -13.95 16.73 -1.95
CA LYS A 223 -13.69 16.10 -0.66
C LYS A 223 -12.87 14.83 -0.79
N ASP A 224 -13.14 14.04 -1.83
CA ASP A 224 -12.36 12.84 -2.16
C ASP A 224 -10.88 13.20 -2.38
N GLU A 225 -10.63 14.17 -3.28
CA GLU A 225 -9.26 14.63 -3.60
C GLU A 225 -8.56 15.29 -2.41
N MET A 226 -9.26 16.14 -1.65
CA MET A 226 -8.70 16.83 -0.47
C MET A 226 -8.27 15.83 0.61
N VAL A 227 -9.11 14.84 0.92
CA VAL A 227 -8.82 13.86 1.97
C VAL A 227 -7.76 12.85 1.51
N GLU A 228 -7.77 12.45 0.24
CA GLU A 228 -6.70 11.61 -0.33
C GLU A 228 -5.34 12.32 -0.27
N GLN A 229 -5.29 13.60 -0.62
CA GLN A 229 -4.05 14.38 -0.54
C GLN A 229 -3.55 14.47 0.91
N GLU A 230 -4.43 14.69 1.87
CA GLU A 230 -4.04 14.75 3.28
C GLU A 230 -3.62 13.38 3.83
N PHE A 231 -4.26 12.29 3.40
CA PHE A 231 -3.82 10.93 3.71
C PHE A 231 -2.37 10.67 3.26
N ASN A 232 -2.01 11.07 2.03
CA ASN A 232 -0.64 10.92 1.53
C ASN A 232 0.36 11.79 2.30
N ARG A 233 -0.01 13.04 2.64
CA ARG A 233 0.81 13.92 3.49
C ARG A 233 1.05 13.33 4.88
N LEU A 234 0.04 12.69 5.47
CA LEU A 234 0.18 12.01 6.76
C LEU A 234 1.19 10.86 6.69
N LEU A 235 1.17 10.07 5.61
CA LEU A 235 2.16 9.00 5.41
C LEU A 235 3.58 9.56 5.26
N GLU A 236 3.77 10.60 4.45
CA GLU A 236 5.06 11.28 4.31
C GLU A 236 5.57 11.82 5.66
N ALA A 237 4.68 12.41 6.46
CA ALA A 237 5.01 12.89 7.79
C ALA A 237 5.44 11.75 8.72
N THR A 238 4.81 10.57 8.65
CA THR A 238 5.27 9.40 9.43
C THR A 238 6.64 8.91 9.00
N SER A 239 6.95 8.95 7.70
CA SER A 239 8.29 8.64 7.20
C SER A 239 9.33 9.65 7.69
N TYR A 240 8.98 10.95 7.71
CA TYR A 240 9.81 11.99 8.32
C TYR A 240 10.06 11.72 9.83
N LEU A 241 9.01 11.40 10.58
CA LEU A 241 9.12 11.00 12.00
C LEU A 241 10.09 9.83 12.18
N SER A 242 9.99 8.80 11.33
CA SER A 242 10.82 7.60 11.42
C SER A 242 12.27 7.86 11.05
N HIS A 243 12.53 8.51 9.92
CA HIS A 243 13.86 8.59 9.31
C HIS A 243 14.65 9.84 9.70
N GLN A 244 13.97 10.95 10.02
CA GLN A 244 14.62 12.22 10.37
C GLN A 244 14.66 12.46 11.89
N LEU A 245 13.61 12.04 12.62
CA LEU A 245 13.52 12.23 14.07
C LEU A 245 13.83 10.96 14.88
N ASP A 246 14.11 9.84 14.21
CA ASP A 246 14.32 8.51 14.79
C ASP A 246 13.21 8.09 15.80
N PHE A 247 11.97 8.49 15.53
CA PHE A 247 10.80 8.18 16.38
C PHE A 247 10.34 6.72 16.19
N ASN A 248 11.21 5.76 16.52
CA ASN A 248 11.00 4.33 16.23
C ASN A 248 10.80 3.47 17.47
N VAL A 249 11.07 4.02 18.66
CA VAL A 249 10.87 3.35 19.95
C VAL A 249 10.18 4.31 20.92
N LEU A 250 9.08 3.84 21.52
CA LEU A 250 8.34 4.56 22.55
C LEU A 250 8.11 3.63 23.74
N ASN A 251 8.55 4.04 24.94
CA ASN A 251 8.41 3.25 26.17
C ASN A 251 8.95 1.81 26.02
N ASN A 252 10.15 1.68 25.44
CA ASN A 252 10.85 0.42 25.17
C ASN A 252 10.11 -0.55 24.23
N LYS A 253 9.12 -0.06 23.47
CA LYS A 253 8.40 -0.83 22.45
C LYS A 253 8.64 -0.21 21.07
N PRO A 254 8.73 -1.02 20.00
CA PRO A 254 8.78 -0.48 18.65
C PRO A 254 7.49 0.29 18.35
N VAL A 255 7.62 1.45 17.72
CA VAL A 255 6.49 2.27 17.28
C VAL A 255 5.85 1.63 16.05
N SER A 256 4.52 1.57 16.03
CA SER A 256 3.77 1.14 14.86
C SER A 256 3.35 2.30 13.96
N LEU A 257 3.05 2.00 12.70
CA LEU A 257 2.55 3.01 11.76
C LEU A 257 1.27 3.70 12.29
N GLY A 258 0.36 2.92 12.87
CA GLY A 258 -0.87 3.47 13.48
C GLY A 258 -0.59 4.46 14.61
N GLN A 259 0.39 4.18 15.47
CA GLN A 259 0.79 5.10 16.54
C GLN A 259 1.42 6.38 15.99
N ALA A 260 2.25 6.27 14.95
CA ALA A 260 2.86 7.44 14.32
C ALA A 260 1.80 8.32 13.64
N LEU A 261 0.85 7.74 12.92
CA LEU A 261 -0.28 8.46 12.31
C LEU A 261 -1.09 9.20 13.36
N GLU A 262 -1.39 8.57 14.49
CA GLU A 262 -2.12 9.20 15.60
C GLU A 262 -1.35 10.40 16.18
N VAL A 263 -0.03 10.27 16.38
CA VAL A 263 0.83 11.37 16.84
C VAL A 263 0.84 12.53 15.84
N VAL A 264 0.98 12.24 14.53
CA VAL A 264 0.97 13.28 13.50
C VAL A 264 -0.38 14.01 13.49
N ILE A 265 -1.50 13.29 13.48
CA ILE A 265 -2.84 13.90 13.51
C ILE A 265 -3.02 14.79 14.74
N GLN A 266 -2.61 14.33 15.93
CA GLN A 266 -2.67 15.12 17.16
C GLN A 266 -1.81 16.39 17.08
N LEU A 267 -0.64 16.33 16.43
CA LEU A 267 0.21 17.51 16.21
C LEU A 267 -0.44 18.50 15.24
N GLN A 268 -1.13 18.02 14.19
CA GLN A 268 -1.87 18.88 13.27
C GLN A 268 -3.07 19.56 13.97
N GLU A 269 -3.83 18.81 14.76
CA GLU A 269 -4.93 19.35 15.58
C GLU A 269 -4.44 20.38 16.58
N LYS A 270 -3.30 20.12 17.22
CA LYS A 270 -2.63 21.08 18.12
C LYS A 270 -2.24 22.34 17.36
N HIS A 271 -1.63 22.22 16.18
CA HIS A 271 -1.19 23.36 15.38
C HIS A 271 -2.35 24.28 14.99
N VAL A 272 -3.51 23.72 14.63
CA VAL A 272 -4.74 24.51 14.37
C VAL A 272 -5.15 25.32 15.61
N LYS A 273 -5.07 24.72 16.80
CA LYS A 273 -5.36 25.43 18.06
C LYS A 273 -4.33 26.53 18.35
N ASP A 274 -3.05 26.27 18.08
CA ASP A 274 -1.99 27.27 18.27
C ASP A 274 -2.21 28.48 17.34
N GLU A 275 -2.57 28.26 16.07
CA GLU A 275 -2.93 29.33 15.11
C GLU A 275 -4.14 30.14 15.57
N GLN A 276 -5.20 29.48 16.05
CA GLN A 276 -6.37 30.15 16.62
C GLN A 276 -5.97 31.03 17.81
N ILE A 277 -5.20 30.49 18.76
CA ILE A 277 -4.75 31.24 19.94
C ILE A 277 -3.92 32.46 19.52
N GLU A 278 -3.02 32.30 18.56
CA GLU A 278 -2.18 33.40 18.07
C GLU A 278 -3.00 34.46 17.34
N HIS A 279 -4.00 34.06 16.56
CA HIS A 279 -4.94 34.97 15.92
C HIS A 279 -5.73 35.80 16.94
N TRP A 280 -6.34 35.16 17.95
CA TRP A 280 -7.07 35.86 19.01
C TRP A 280 -6.19 36.77 19.85
N LYS A 281 -4.92 36.40 20.08
CA LYS A 281 -3.95 37.28 20.75
C LYS A 281 -3.69 38.57 19.94
N LYS A 282 -3.62 38.50 18.61
CA LYS A 282 -3.47 39.70 17.76
C LYS A 282 -4.69 40.61 17.84
N ILE A 283 -5.90 40.03 17.90
CA ILE A 283 -7.15 40.78 18.11
C ILE A 283 -7.12 41.48 19.47
N VAL A 284 -6.89 40.74 20.56
CA VAL A 284 -6.85 41.30 21.92
C VAL A 284 -5.79 42.39 22.04
N LYS A 285 -4.59 42.18 21.47
CA LYS A 285 -3.54 43.21 21.44
C LYS A 285 -4.00 44.48 20.72
N THR A 286 -4.65 44.34 19.56
CA THR A 286 -5.16 45.49 18.79
C THR A 286 -6.29 46.20 19.55
N GLN A 287 -7.16 45.45 20.26
CA GLN A 287 -8.20 46.01 21.11
C GLN A 287 -7.63 46.72 22.35
N GLU A 288 -6.55 46.23 22.95
CA GLU A 288 -5.83 46.89 24.04
C GLU A 288 -5.21 48.21 23.57
N GLU A 289 -4.54 48.21 22.41
CA GLU A 289 -4.02 49.42 21.77
C GLU A 289 -5.13 50.45 21.51
N LEU A 290 -6.29 49.99 21.02
CA LEU A 290 -7.46 50.83 20.78
C LEU A 290 -8.06 51.38 22.08
N LYS A 291 -8.18 50.55 23.12
CA LYS A 291 -8.66 50.97 24.45
C LYS A 291 -7.78 52.07 25.03
N ASP A 292 -6.46 51.91 24.97
CA ASP A 292 -5.52 52.91 25.47
C ASP A 292 -5.60 54.22 24.66
N LEU A 293 -5.77 54.11 23.34
CA LEU A 293 -6.00 55.27 22.47
C LEU A 293 -7.31 56.01 22.83
N LEU A 294 -8.41 55.29 22.98
CA LEU A 294 -9.71 55.86 23.34
C LEU A 294 -9.67 56.54 24.73
N ASN A 295 -8.97 55.95 25.70
CA ASN A 295 -8.74 56.58 27.01
C ASN A 295 -7.97 57.91 26.87
N LYS A 296 -6.93 57.96 26.03
CA LYS A 296 -6.20 59.22 25.73
C LYS A 296 -7.12 60.25 25.08
N MET A 297 -7.91 59.84 24.10
CA MET A 297 -8.86 60.73 23.41
C MET A 297 -9.93 61.30 24.35
N VAL A 298 -10.49 60.48 25.25
CA VAL A 298 -11.46 60.93 26.26
C VAL A 298 -10.83 62.00 27.17
N ASN A 299 -9.62 61.75 27.68
CA ASN A 299 -8.91 62.71 28.52
C ASN A 299 -8.57 64.01 27.77
N LEU A 300 -8.15 63.91 26.51
CA LEU A 300 -7.82 65.06 25.68
C LEU A 300 -9.08 65.89 25.36
N LYS A 301 -10.22 65.22 25.11
CA LYS A 301 -11.52 65.87 24.87
C LYS A 301 -11.99 66.69 26.08
N GLU A 302 -11.83 66.18 27.30
CA GLU A 302 -12.14 66.96 28.51
C GLU A 302 -11.23 68.19 28.65
N LYS A 303 -9.93 68.07 28.37
CA LYS A 303 -9.00 69.22 28.34
C LYS A 303 -9.40 70.25 27.29
N ILE A 304 -9.75 69.82 26.08
CA ILE A 304 -10.22 70.70 25.00
C ILE A 304 -11.48 71.45 25.45
N LYS A 305 -12.42 70.75 26.09
CA LYS A 305 -13.67 71.34 26.61
C LYS A 305 -13.41 72.41 27.67
N GLU A 306 -12.52 72.14 28.63
CA GLU A 306 -12.13 73.11 29.66
C GLU A 306 -11.41 74.32 29.03
N LEU A 307 -10.46 74.07 28.14
CA LEU A 307 -9.66 75.13 27.51
C LEU A 307 -10.49 75.99 26.55
N HIS A 308 -11.48 75.40 25.88
CA HIS A 308 -12.46 76.13 25.06
C HIS A 308 -13.33 77.05 25.92
N GLN A 309 -13.75 76.60 27.11
CA GLN A 309 -14.48 77.43 28.06
C GLN A 309 -13.64 78.64 28.52
N GLN A 310 -12.38 78.41 28.87
CA GLN A 310 -11.43 79.49 29.24
C GLN A 310 -11.19 80.47 28.08
N TYR A 311 -11.05 79.98 26.84
CA TYR A 311 -10.93 80.81 25.64
C TYR A 311 -12.18 81.69 25.43
N LYS A 312 -13.36 81.11 25.65
CA LYS A 312 -14.65 81.81 25.50
C LYS A 312 -14.77 82.95 26.51
N GLU A 313 -14.50 82.66 27.78
CA GLU A 313 -14.46 83.66 28.86
C GLU A 313 -13.45 84.79 28.57
N ALA A 314 -12.23 84.44 28.14
CA ALA A 314 -11.24 85.43 27.74
C ALA A 314 -11.72 86.27 26.54
N SER A 315 -12.47 85.68 25.61
CA SER A 315 -12.99 86.36 24.41
C SER A 315 -14.19 87.27 24.67
N GLU A 316 -14.89 87.13 25.79
CA GLU A 316 -16.04 87.98 26.16
C GLU A 316 -15.66 89.42 26.54
N VAL A 317 -14.42 89.66 26.97
CA VAL A 317 -13.89 90.98 27.38
C VAL A 317 -13.81 91.96 26.20
N LYS A 318 -14.87 92.62 25.73
CA LYS A 318 -14.87 93.32 24.42
C LYS A 318 -13.73 94.34 24.18
N PRO A 319 -13.25 94.51 22.91
CA PRO A 319 -12.24 95.53 22.57
C PRO A 319 -12.72 96.98 22.81
N PRO A 320 -11.81 97.92 23.11
CA PRO A 320 -10.35 97.76 23.24
C PRO A 320 -9.94 97.12 24.57
N ARG A 321 -8.94 96.24 24.54
CA ARG A 321 -8.40 95.50 25.72
C ARG A 321 -6.91 95.80 25.88
N ASP A 322 -6.36 95.59 27.08
CA ASP A 322 -4.91 95.68 27.29
C ASP A 322 -4.14 94.51 26.64
N ILE A 323 -2.81 94.65 26.55
CA ILE A 323 -1.96 93.65 25.88
C ILE A 323 -1.97 92.29 26.57
N THR A 324 -2.24 92.24 27.88
CA THR A 324 -2.32 90.99 28.64
C THR A 324 -3.62 90.22 28.35
N ALA A 325 -4.74 90.92 28.21
CA ALA A 325 -6.01 90.34 27.81
C ALA A 325 -5.99 89.87 26.35
N GLU A 326 -5.35 90.62 25.45
CA GLU A 326 -5.15 90.20 24.05
C GLU A 326 -4.23 88.97 23.98
N PHE A 327 -3.11 88.96 24.73
CA PHE A 327 -2.23 87.80 24.83
C PHE A 327 -2.96 86.56 25.35
N LEU A 328 -3.82 86.70 26.36
CA LEU A 328 -4.57 85.58 26.93
C LEU A 328 -5.49 84.92 25.89
N VAL A 329 -6.22 85.71 25.10
CA VAL A 329 -7.08 85.21 24.02
C VAL A 329 -6.24 84.47 22.97
N LYS A 330 -5.13 85.07 22.52
CA LYS A 330 -4.25 84.48 21.50
C LYS A 330 -3.55 83.20 22.01
N SER A 331 -3.11 83.20 23.25
CA SER A 331 -2.46 82.05 23.91
C SER A 331 -3.44 80.88 24.03
N LYS A 332 -4.64 81.10 24.56
CA LYS A 332 -5.68 80.06 24.68
C LYS A 332 -6.15 79.56 23.32
N HIS A 333 -6.26 80.43 22.32
CA HIS A 333 -6.56 80.00 20.95
C HIS A 333 -5.47 79.08 20.37
N ARG A 334 -4.19 79.43 20.54
CA ARG A 334 -3.06 78.59 20.10
C ARG A 334 -3.10 77.23 20.79
N ASP A 335 -3.23 77.22 22.11
CA ASP A 335 -3.24 75.99 22.91
C ASP A 335 -4.44 75.11 22.54
N LEU A 336 -5.62 75.71 22.30
CA LEU A 336 -6.81 74.99 21.83
C LEU A 336 -6.58 74.35 20.47
N THR A 337 -6.00 75.12 19.54
CA THR A 337 -5.69 74.63 18.19
C THR A 337 -4.70 73.46 18.23
N ALA A 338 -3.70 73.51 19.11
CA ALA A 338 -2.72 72.45 19.28
C ALA A 338 -3.37 71.16 19.82
N LEU A 339 -4.22 71.25 20.85
CA LEU A 339 -4.92 70.08 21.39
C LEU A 339 -5.94 69.49 20.40
N CYS A 340 -6.64 70.32 19.63
CA CYS A 340 -7.54 69.82 18.58
C CYS A 340 -6.76 69.05 17.51
N LYS A 341 -5.59 69.54 17.09
CA LYS A 341 -4.74 68.83 16.13
C LYS A 341 -4.26 67.47 16.68
N GLU A 342 -3.83 67.43 17.95
CA GLU A 342 -3.45 66.17 18.61
C GLU A 342 -4.65 65.20 18.68
N TYR A 343 -5.87 65.70 18.90
CA TYR A 343 -7.08 64.88 18.88
C TYR A 343 -7.37 64.30 17.49
N ASP A 344 -7.21 65.10 16.43
CA ASP A 344 -7.41 64.65 15.05
C ASP A 344 -6.39 63.55 14.66
N GLU A 345 -5.14 63.66 15.09
CA GLU A 345 -4.10 62.62 14.89
C GLU A 345 -4.46 61.30 15.61
N LEU A 346 -5.00 61.40 16.84
CA LEU A 346 -5.49 60.23 17.57
C LEU A 346 -6.73 59.62 16.89
N ALA A 347 -7.64 60.44 16.35
CA ALA A 347 -8.81 59.95 15.62
C ALA A 347 -8.44 59.24 14.31
N GLU A 348 -7.42 59.71 13.59
CA GLU A 348 -6.88 59.00 12.42
C GLU A 348 -6.29 57.64 12.82
N THR A 349 -5.57 57.60 13.95
CA THR A 349 -5.02 56.35 14.49
C THR A 349 -6.12 55.38 14.93
N GLN A 350 -7.23 55.90 15.46
CA GLN A 350 -8.41 55.11 15.82
C GLN A 350 -8.97 54.39 14.59
N GLY A 351 -9.18 55.11 13.49
CA GLY A 351 -9.68 54.52 12.25
C GLY A 351 -8.79 53.39 11.74
N LYS A 352 -7.46 53.56 11.76
CA LYS A 352 -6.51 52.51 11.36
C LYS A 352 -6.58 51.26 12.23
N LEU A 353 -6.74 51.43 13.55
CA LEU A 353 -6.86 50.31 14.47
C LEU A 353 -8.20 49.58 14.32
N GLU A 354 -9.29 50.32 14.07
CA GLU A 354 -10.61 49.75 13.79
C GLU A 354 -10.63 48.97 12.45
N GLU A 355 -10.02 49.50 11.39
CA GLU A 355 -9.86 48.80 10.11
C GLU A 355 -9.07 47.50 10.28
N LYS A 356 -7.94 47.57 10.99
CA LYS A 356 -7.11 46.38 11.29
C LYS A 356 -7.87 45.35 12.11
N LEU A 357 -8.72 45.78 13.05
CA LEU A 357 -9.54 44.88 13.84
C LEU A 357 -10.57 44.17 12.96
N GLN A 358 -11.25 44.90 12.07
CA GLN A 358 -12.19 44.33 11.11
C GLN A 358 -11.50 43.34 10.16
N GLU A 359 -10.29 43.65 9.70
CA GLU A 359 -9.50 42.75 8.86
C GLU A 359 -9.18 41.43 9.58
N LEU A 360 -8.78 41.50 10.86
CA LEU A 360 -8.53 40.30 11.66
C LEU A 360 -9.82 39.50 11.87
N GLU A 361 -10.92 40.15 12.26
CA GLU A 361 -12.21 39.48 12.50
C GLU A 361 -12.81 38.84 11.23
N ALA A 362 -12.51 39.38 10.05
CA ALA A 362 -12.97 38.84 8.77
C ALA A 362 -12.16 37.64 8.26
N ASN A 363 -10.96 37.38 8.80
CA ASN A 363 -10.05 36.36 8.33
C ASN A 363 -9.60 35.41 9.46
N PRO A 364 -10.52 34.66 10.09
CA PRO A 364 -10.16 33.67 11.09
C PRO A 364 -9.38 32.50 10.44
N PRO A 365 -8.44 31.88 11.17
CA PRO A 365 -7.82 30.63 10.74
C PRO A 365 -8.83 29.49 10.73
N SER A 366 -8.44 28.32 10.20
CA SER A 366 -9.29 27.13 10.17
C SER A 366 -9.86 26.77 11.54
N ASP A 367 -11.15 26.40 11.58
CA ASP A 367 -11.84 26.03 12.82
C ASP A 367 -11.41 24.65 13.36
N VAL A 368 -11.20 23.71 12.44
CA VAL A 368 -10.81 22.33 12.72
C VAL A 368 -9.77 21.86 11.71
N TYR A 369 -8.97 20.88 12.10
CA TYR A 369 -8.08 20.19 11.17
C TYR A 369 -8.88 19.29 10.23
N LEU A 370 -9.71 18.38 10.78
CA LEU A 370 -10.61 17.52 10.03
C LEU A 370 -11.99 17.53 10.71
N SER A 371 -13.06 17.68 9.91
CA SER A 371 -14.41 17.47 10.43
C SER A 371 -14.67 15.97 10.67
N SER A 372 -15.76 15.63 11.37
CA SER A 372 -16.14 14.21 11.57
C SER A 372 -16.35 13.47 10.24
N ARG A 373 -16.87 14.16 9.22
CA ARG A 373 -17.07 13.61 7.87
C ARG A 373 -15.73 13.39 7.15
N ASP A 374 -14.83 14.37 7.22
CA ASP A 374 -13.49 14.23 6.61
C ASP A 374 -12.71 13.09 7.28
N ARG A 375 -12.85 12.94 8.60
CA ARG A 375 -12.23 11.84 9.36
C ARG A 375 -12.75 10.46 8.96
N GLN A 376 -14.05 10.32 8.69
CA GLN A 376 -14.62 9.06 8.20
C GLN A 376 -14.08 8.68 6.83
N ILE A 377 -13.97 9.65 5.90
CA ILE A 377 -13.36 9.43 4.59
C ILE A 377 -11.88 9.06 4.74
N LEU A 378 -11.14 9.73 5.63
CA LEU A 378 -9.75 9.40 5.93
C LEU A 378 -9.61 7.97 6.48
N ASP A 379 -10.53 7.54 7.35
CA ASP A 379 -10.58 6.17 7.86
C ASP A 379 -10.81 5.13 6.74
N TRP A 380 -11.49 5.49 5.65
CA TRP A 380 -11.58 4.61 4.47
C TRP A 380 -10.20 4.41 3.80
N HIS A 381 -9.39 5.46 3.67
CA HIS A 381 -8.02 5.33 3.15
C HIS A 381 -7.14 4.50 4.09
N PHE A 382 -7.30 4.67 5.41
CA PHE A 382 -6.63 3.80 6.38
C PHE A 382 -7.09 2.33 6.25
N ALA A 383 -8.39 2.08 6.05
CA ALA A 383 -8.89 0.73 5.79
C ALA A 383 -8.29 0.12 4.51
N ASN A 384 -8.12 0.94 3.46
CA ASN A 384 -7.47 0.51 2.22
C ASN A 384 -5.99 0.15 2.43
N LEU A 385 -5.28 0.89 3.27
CA LEU A 385 -3.90 0.57 3.69
C LEU A 385 -3.85 -0.70 4.53
N GLU A 386 -4.81 -0.92 5.44
CA GLU A 386 -4.96 -2.15 6.21
C GLU A 386 -5.28 -3.36 5.32
N PHE A 387 -6.07 -3.16 4.27
CA PHE A 387 -6.36 -4.17 3.25
C PHE A 387 -5.09 -4.59 2.51
N ALA A 388 -4.31 -3.62 2.02
CA ALA A 388 -3.10 -3.89 1.26
C ALA A 388 -2.06 -4.67 2.08
N ASN A 389 -1.98 -4.38 3.39
CA ASN A 389 -1.07 -5.05 4.32
C ASN A 389 -1.69 -6.25 5.05
N ALA A 390 -2.97 -6.52 4.82
CA ALA A 390 -3.77 -7.54 5.49
C ALA A 390 -3.71 -7.47 7.04
N THR A 391 -3.54 -6.30 7.64
CA THR A 391 -3.37 -6.19 9.10
C THR A 391 -3.72 -4.78 9.59
N PRO A 392 -4.15 -4.60 10.85
CA PRO A 392 -4.35 -3.27 11.42
C PRO A 392 -3.07 -2.45 11.43
N LEU A 393 -3.18 -1.13 11.21
CA LEU A 393 -2.00 -0.23 11.16
C LEU A 393 -1.22 -0.21 12.48
N SER A 394 -1.87 -0.53 13.59
CA SER A 394 -1.27 -0.64 14.92
C SER A 394 -0.24 -1.78 15.05
N THR A 395 -0.20 -2.70 14.09
CA THR A 395 0.72 -3.85 14.07
C THR A 395 1.87 -3.71 13.07
N LEU A 396 1.76 -2.76 12.13
CA LEU A 396 2.80 -2.50 11.13
C LEU A 396 3.99 -1.79 11.76
N SER A 397 5.20 -2.24 11.46
CA SER A 397 6.42 -1.57 11.91
C SER A 397 6.54 -0.22 11.22
N LEU A 398 6.63 0.88 11.98
CA LEU A 398 6.78 2.21 11.39
C LEU A 398 7.97 2.30 10.41
N LYS A 399 9.11 1.70 10.75
CA LYS A 399 10.36 1.82 9.99
C LYS A 399 10.42 0.90 8.75
N HIS A 400 9.66 -0.19 8.74
CA HIS A 400 9.91 -1.30 7.80
C HIS A 400 8.66 -1.84 7.12
N TRP A 401 7.49 -1.22 7.28
CA TRP A 401 6.26 -1.73 6.68
C TRP A 401 6.26 -1.63 5.15
N ASP A 402 7.00 -0.66 4.60
CA ASP A 402 7.14 -0.31 3.18
C ASP A 402 8.53 -0.64 2.62
N GLN A 403 9.32 -1.46 3.32
CA GLN A 403 10.70 -1.78 2.90
C GLN A 403 10.81 -2.49 1.54
N ASP A 404 9.70 -3.03 1.01
CA ASP A 404 9.62 -3.70 -0.29
C ASP A 404 9.13 -2.79 -1.43
N ASP A 405 8.81 -1.52 -1.15
CA ASP A 405 8.29 -0.54 -2.13
C ASP A 405 9.31 -0.27 -3.27
N ASP A 406 10.61 -0.23 -2.94
CA ASP A 406 11.71 -0.09 -3.91
C ASP A 406 11.75 -1.19 -4.99
N PHE A 407 11.02 -2.29 -4.79
CA PHE A 407 10.95 -3.43 -5.70
C PHE A 407 9.60 -3.57 -6.40
N GLU A 408 8.75 -2.54 -6.38
CA GLU A 408 7.48 -2.53 -7.10
C GLU A 408 7.69 -2.80 -8.60
N PHE A 409 6.79 -3.59 -9.18
CA PHE A 409 6.79 -3.89 -10.60
C PHE A 409 6.15 -2.76 -11.40
N THR A 410 6.68 -2.50 -12.60
CA THR A 410 6.12 -1.47 -13.47
C THR A 410 4.89 -1.97 -14.25
N GLY A 411 4.00 -1.03 -14.56
CA GLY A 411 2.79 -1.24 -15.36
C GLY A 411 1.52 -1.43 -14.53
N SER A 412 0.36 -1.31 -15.16
CA SER A 412 -0.93 -1.39 -14.48
C SER A 412 -1.16 -2.73 -13.77
N HIS A 413 -1.90 -2.71 -12.66
CA HIS A 413 -2.39 -3.92 -12.02
C HIS A 413 -3.43 -4.64 -12.86
N LEU A 414 -3.37 -5.97 -12.91
CA LEU A 414 -4.26 -6.80 -13.69
C LEU A 414 -4.97 -7.83 -12.81
N THR A 415 -6.18 -8.23 -13.20
CA THR A 415 -6.91 -9.35 -12.60
C THR A 415 -6.95 -10.56 -13.53
N VAL A 416 -7.07 -11.76 -12.97
CA VAL A 416 -7.15 -13.03 -13.72
C VAL A 416 -8.62 -13.44 -13.90
N ARG A 417 -9.26 -13.01 -14.99
CA ARG A 417 -10.72 -13.13 -15.19
C ARG A 417 -11.24 -14.56 -15.24
N ASN A 418 -10.41 -15.51 -15.67
CA ASN A 418 -10.75 -16.93 -15.70
C ASN A 418 -10.43 -17.67 -14.39
N GLY A 419 -10.04 -16.96 -13.34
CA GLY A 419 -9.73 -17.46 -12.00
C GLY A 419 -8.28 -17.93 -11.86
N TYR A 420 -7.60 -17.41 -10.84
CA TYR A 420 -6.16 -17.56 -10.66
C TYR A 420 -5.70 -19.01 -10.37
N SER A 421 -6.61 -19.90 -9.96
CA SER A 421 -6.33 -21.34 -9.86
C SER A 421 -5.80 -21.99 -11.14
N CYS A 422 -6.02 -21.40 -12.32
CA CYS A 422 -5.45 -21.91 -13.57
C CYS A 422 -3.92 -22.05 -13.52
N VAL A 423 -3.22 -21.18 -12.78
CA VAL A 423 -1.76 -21.21 -12.64
C VAL A 423 -1.26 -22.41 -11.84
N PRO A 424 -1.64 -22.59 -10.55
CA PRO A 424 -1.18 -23.75 -9.78
C PRO A 424 -1.67 -25.08 -10.36
N VAL A 425 -2.85 -25.13 -10.99
CA VAL A 425 -3.32 -26.34 -11.68
C VAL A 425 -2.40 -26.70 -12.85
N ALA A 426 -2.01 -25.71 -13.67
CA ALA A 426 -1.08 -25.96 -14.77
C ALA A 426 0.34 -26.32 -14.26
N LEU A 427 0.81 -25.70 -13.17
CA LEU A 427 2.08 -26.06 -12.55
C LEU A 427 2.07 -27.48 -11.95
N ALA A 428 0.92 -28.00 -11.54
CA ALA A 428 0.78 -29.34 -10.95
C ALA A 428 0.89 -30.48 -11.97
N GLU A 429 0.71 -30.22 -13.26
CA GLU A 429 0.71 -31.25 -14.30
C GLU A 429 2.05 -32.04 -14.32
N GLY A 430 1.97 -33.38 -14.27
CA GLY A 430 3.15 -34.25 -14.30
C GLY A 430 3.94 -34.35 -13.00
N LEU A 431 3.49 -33.72 -11.90
CA LEU A 431 4.08 -33.87 -10.57
C LEU A 431 3.40 -34.99 -9.77
N ASP A 432 4.16 -35.64 -8.87
CA ASP A 432 3.60 -36.57 -7.89
C ASP A 432 3.09 -35.80 -6.66
N ILE A 433 1.77 -35.62 -6.56
CA ILE A 433 1.12 -34.86 -5.49
C ILE A 433 0.19 -35.77 -4.70
N LYS A 434 0.38 -35.82 -3.38
CA LYS A 434 -0.48 -36.53 -2.42
C LYS A 434 -1.39 -35.52 -1.73
N LEU A 435 -2.60 -35.36 -2.28
CA LEU A 435 -3.67 -34.55 -1.66
C LEU A 435 -4.22 -35.25 -0.41
N ASN A 436 -4.98 -34.52 0.40
CA ASN A 436 -5.58 -35.03 1.64
C ASN A 436 -4.56 -35.66 2.61
N THR A 437 -3.32 -35.19 2.57
CA THR A 437 -2.17 -35.75 3.32
C THR A 437 -1.60 -34.66 4.22
N ALA A 438 -2.13 -34.56 5.43
CA ALA A 438 -1.69 -33.57 6.41
C ALA A 438 -0.42 -34.05 7.12
N VAL A 439 0.68 -33.35 6.91
CA VAL A 439 1.93 -33.59 7.65
C VAL A 439 1.70 -33.27 9.13
N ARG A 440 2.20 -34.14 10.01
CA ARG A 440 2.13 -33.98 11.47
C ARG A 440 3.51 -33.89 12.11
N GLN A 441 4.51 -34.52 11.51
CA GLN A 441 5.85 -34.50 12.04
C GLN A 441 6.90 -34.52 10.92
N VAL A 442 7.97 -33.74 11.10
CA VAL A 442 9.15 -33.72 10.23
C VAL A 442 10.36 -34.12 11.06
N ARG A 443 10.91 -35.30 10.77
CA ARG A 443 12.15 -35.79 11.38
C ARG A 443 13.32 -35.54 10.42
N TYR A 444 14.38 -34.92 10.89
CA TYR A 444 15.58 -34.66 10.10
C TYR A 444 16.85 -35.03 10.89
N THR A 445 17.74 -35.79 10.26
CA THR A 445 19.00 -36.28 10.86
C THR A 445 20.15 -36.11 9.86
N ALA A 446 21.37 -36.46 10.28
CA ALA A 446 22.54 -36.43 9.39
C ALA A 446 22.47 -37.45 8.23
N SER A 447 21.64 -38.48 8.33
CA SER A 447 21.52 -39.56 7.34
C SER A 447 20.27 -39.47 6.46
N GLY A 448 19.45 -38.43 6.61
CA GLY A 448 18.25 -38.20 5.82
C GLY A 448 17.08 -37.67 6.65
N CYS A 449 15.90 -37.71 6.06
CA CYS A 449 14.67 -37.18 6.63
C CYS A 449 13.50 -38.16 6.53
N GLU A 450 12.60 -38.09 7.51
CA GLU A 450 11.35 -38.85 7.52
C GLU A 450 10.16 -37.90 7.82
N VAL A 451 9.19 -37.85 6.91
CA VAL A 451 7.98 -37.03 7.06
C VAL A 451 6.80 -37.94 7.38
N ILE A 452 6.15 -37.68 8.51
CA ILE A 452 4.98 -38.41 8.98
C ILE A 452 3.74 -37.57 8.68
N ALA A 453 2.79 -38.18 7.98
CA ALA A 453 1.54 -37.53 7.58
C ALA A 453 0.34 -38.46 7.81
N VAL A 454 -0.85 -37.87 7.91
CA VAL A 454 -2.11 -38.60 8.07
C VAL A 454 -3.09 -38.23 6.96
N ASN A 455 -4.00 -39.15 6.62
CA ASN A 455 -5.10 -38.84 5.72
C ASN A 455 -6.09 -37.89 6.42
N THR A 456 -6.44 -36.77 5.78
CA THR A 456 -7.36 -35.79 6.40
C THR A 456 -8.80 -36.27 6.48
N ARG A 457 -9.19 -37.27 5.68
CA ARG A 457 -10.51 -37.90 5.72
C ARG A 457 -10.59 -39.05 6.75
N SER A 458 -9.46 -39.64 7.10
CA SER A 458 -9.36 -40.72 8.10
C SER A 458 -8.00 -40.64 8.80
N THR A 459 -7.98 -39.97 9.94
CA THR A 459 -6.74 -39.64 10.66
C THR A 459 -6.02 -40.85 11.26
N SER A 460 -6.66 -42.02 11.28
CA SER A 460 -6.09 -43.30 11.69
C SER A 460 -5.04 -43.82 10.69
N GLN A 461 -5.17 -43.46 9.41
CA GLN A 461 -4.22 -43.88 8.38
C GLN A 461 -2.98 -42.98 8.40
N THR A 462 -1.85 -43.56 8.79
CA THR A 462 -0.54 -42.88 8.84
C THR A 462 0.34 -43.27 7.66
N PHE A 463 1.06 -42.30 7.11
CA PHE A 463 2.06 -42.48 6.05
C PHE A 463 3.43 -42.00 6.52
N ILE A 464 4.47 -42.71 6.12
CA ILE A 464 5.87 -42.35 6.38
C ILE A 464 6.59 -42.18 5.04
N TYR A 465 7.14 -40.99 4.81
CA TYR A 465 7.89 -40.66 3.60
C TYR A 465 9.36 -40.44 3.95
N LYS A 466 10.23 -41.37 3.55
CA LYS A 466 11.69 -41.21 3.67
C LYS A 466 12.26 -40.46 2.47
N CYS A 467 13.24 -39.60 2.71
CA CYS A 467 13.87 -38.75 1.68
C CYS A 467 15.23 -38.23 2.14
N ASP A 468 15.98 -37.66 1.19
CA ASP A 468 17.28 -37.03 1.46
C ASP A 468 17.10 -35.61 2.00
N ALA A 469 16.08 -34.89 1.52
CA ALA A 469 15.78 -33.53 1.94
C ALA A 469 14.26 -33.26 2.02
N VAL A 470 13.89 -32.33 2.90
CA VAL A 470 12.52 -31.83 3.04
C VAL A 470 12.49 -30.34 2.73
N LEU A 471 11.62 -29.93 1.81
CA LEU A 471 11.31 -28.53 1.55
C LEU A 471 9.99 -28.17 2.23
N CYS A 472 10.07 -27.35 3.28
CA CYS A 472 8.89 -26.89 4.01
C CYS A 472 8.34 -25.60 3.40
N THR A 473 7.10 -25.65 2.88
CA THR A 473 6.39 -24.46 2.36
C THR A 473 5.11 -24.17 3.16
N LEU A 474 5.07 -24.62 4.42
CA LEU A 474 3.97 -24.33 5.33
C LEU A 474 3.78 -22.81 5.46
N PRO A 475 2.53 -22.30 5.41
CA PRO A 475 2.27 -20.90 5.70
C PRO A 475 2.80 -20.50 7.07
N LEU A 476 3.27 -19.26 7.22
CA LEU A 476 3.77 -18.74 8.49
C LEU A 476 2.74 -18.89 9.62
N GLY A 477 1.44 -18.67 9.35
CA GLY A 477 0.37 -18.92 10.32
C GLY A 477 0.30 -20.35 10.85
N VAL A 478 0.67 -21.37 10.05
CA VAL A 478 0.76 -22.77 10.53
C VAL A 478 1.99 -22.96 11.42
N LEU A 479 3.12 -22.35 11.08
CA LEU A 479 4.35 -22.39 11.89
C LEU A 479 4.21 -21.65 13.23
N LYS A 480 3.28 -20.68 13.32
CA LYS A 480 2.96 -19.92 14.54
C LYS A 480 2.01 -20.63 15.49
N GLN A 481 1.36 -21.73 15.10
CA GLN A 481 0.36 -22.39 15.93
C GLN A 481 0.96 -22.91 17.26
N GLN A 482 0.21 -22.71 18.33
CA GLN A 482 0.52 -23.21 19.67
C GLN A 482 -0.76 -23.82 20.28
N PRO A 483 -0.81 -25.15 20.52
CA PRO A 483 0.23 -26.14 20.27
C PRO A 483 0.53 -26.33 18.76
N PRO A 484 1.74 -26.79 18.37
CA PRO A 484 2.12 -26.94 16.96
C PRO A 484 1.29 -27.99 16.22
N ALA A 485 0.72 -27.65 15.06
CA ALA A 485 0.10 -28.63 14.16
C ALA A 485 1.11 -29.56 13.46
N VAL A 486 2.35 -29.09 13.31
CA VAL A 486 3.48 -29.86 12.75
C VAL A 486 4.65 -29.80 13.71
N GLN A 487 5.07 -30.96 14.19
CA GLN A 487 6.22 -31.08 15.09
C GLN A 487 7.52 -31.29 14.30
N PHE A 488 8.56 -30.53 14.64
CA PHE A 488 9.92 -30.75 14.11
C PHE A 488 10.74 -31.55 15.11
N VAL A 489 11.45 -32.58 14.62
CA VAL A 489 12.33 -33.42 15.45
C VAL A 489 13.70 -33.60 14.78
N PRO A 490 14.79 -33.04 15.35
CA PRO A 490 14.81 -32.20 16.56
C PRO A 490 14.01 -30.90 16.39
N PRO A 491 13.68 -30.18 17.49
CA PRO A 491 13.03 -28.88 17.40
C PRO A 491 13.82 -27.91 16.53
N LEU A 492 13.12 -27.00 15.85
CA LEU A 492 13.77 -25.92 15.10
C LEU A 492 14.62 -25.07 16.04
N PRO A 493 15.79 -24.60 15.58
CA PRO A 493 16.67 -23.78 16.41
C PRO A 493 16.03 -22.43 16.76
N GLU A 494 16.45 -21.85 17.88
CA GLU A 494 15.87 -20.63 18.44
C GLU A 494 15.84 -19.46 17.45
N TRP A 495 16.92 -19.23 16.70
CA TRP A 495 16.96 -18.15 15.71
C TRP A 495 15.84 -18.26 14.66
N LYS A 496 15.37 -19.48 14.35
CA LYS A 496 14.25 -19.74 13.43
C LYS A 496 12.91 -19.53 14.13
N THR A 497 12.71 -20.08 15.32
CA THR A 497 11.44 -19.94 16.06
C THR A 497 11.21 -18.50 16.49
N SER A 498 12.24 -17.78 16.94
CA SER A 498 12.17 -16.36 17.29
C SER A 498 11.86 -15.48 16.07
N ALA A 499 12.37 -15.82 14.87
CA ALA A 499 11.97 -15.13 13.64
C ALA A 499 10.50 -15.39 13.27
N VAL A 500 10.04 -16.65 13.39
CA VAL A 500 8.62 -17.00 13.20
C VAL A 500 7.72 -16.24 14.17
N GLN A 501 8.15 -16.03 15.41
CA GLN A 501 7.39 -15.25 16.40
C GLN A 501 7.33 -13.76 16.02
N ARG A 502 8.46 -13.14 15.64
CA ARG A 502 8.53 -11.70 15.32
C ARG A 502 7.79 -11.30 14.05
N MET A 503 7.80 -12.12 13.00
CA MET A 503 7.14 -11.77 11.73
C MET A 503 5.61 -11.69 11.91
N GLY A 504 4.96 -10.68 11.33
CA GLY A 504 3.50 -10.59 11.27
C GLY A 504 2.89 -11.63 10.32
N PHE A 505 1.69 -12.12 10.62
CA PHE A 505 0.89 -12.91 9.68
C PHE A 505 -0.54 -12.40 9.72
N GLY A 506 -0.87 -11.54 8.74
CA GLY A 506 -2.13 -10.83 8.65
C GLY A 506 -3.33 -11.69 8.28
N ASN A 507 -4.49 -11.04 8.22
CA ASN A 507 -5.77 -11.60 7.81
C ASN A 507 -6.55 -10.58 6.97
N LEU A 508 -7.19 -11.07 5.91
CA LEU A 508 -8.16 -10.34 5.11
C LEU A 508 -9.17 -11.33 4.54
N ASN A 509 -10.43 -10.93 4.46
CA ASN A 509 -11.49 -11.80 3.98
C ASN A 509 -12.25 -11.17 2.80
N LYS A 510 -12.92 -12.02 2.04
CA LYS A 510 -13.72 -11.62 0.88
C LYS A 510 -15.08 -12.29 0.94
N VAL A 511 -16.10 -11.59 0.48
CA VAL A 511 -17.46 -12.09 0.34
C VAL A 511 -17.83 -12.08 -1.14
N VAL A 512 -18.08 -13.25 -1.73
CA VAL A 512 -18.50 -13.37 -3.13
C VAL A 512 -20.01 -13.29 -3.21
N LEU A 513 -20.54 -12.30 -3.92
CA LEU A 513 -21.98 -12.11 -4.13
C LEU A 513 -22.31 -12.35 -5.61
N CYS A 514 -22.95 -13.48 -5.91
CA CYS A 514 -23.41 -13.79 -7.26
C CYS A 514 -24.87 -13.36 -7.46
N PHE A 515 -25.15 -12.59 -8.51
CA PHE A 515 -26.48 -12.11 -8.84
C PHE A 515 -26.93 -12.63 -10.21
N ASP A 516 -28.21 -12.56 -10.54
CA ASP A 516 -28.69 -12.98 -11.87
C ASP A 516 -28.56 -11.87 -12.92
N ARG A 517 -28.35 -10.62 -12.48
CA ARG A 517 -28.20 -9.44 -13.35
C ARG A 517 -27.25 -8.41 -12.72
N VAL A 518 -26.64 -7.59 -13.57
CA VAL A 518 -25.84 -6.44 -13.16
C VAL A 518 -26.77 -5.26 -12.83
N PHE A 519 -26.58 -4.63 -11.67
CA PHE A 519 -27.32 -3.42 -11.25
C PHE A 519 -26.41 -2.24 -10.88
N TRP A 520 -25.09 -2.43 -10.94
CA TRP A 520 -24.06 -1.42 -10.72
C TRP A 520 -23.53 -0.88 -12.05
N ASP A 521 -22.69 0.15 -12.03
CA ASP A 521 -22.01 0.67 -13.23
C ASP A 521 -20.98 -0.34 -13.75
N PRO A 522 -21.17 -0.95 -14.94
CA PRO A 522 -20.24 -1.94 -15.48
C PRO A 522 -18.87 -1.36 -15.88
N SER A 523 -18.77 -0.04 -16.04
CA SER A 523 -17.54 0.66 -16.42
C SER A 523 -16.58 0.90 -15.25
N VAL A 524 -17.09 0.79 -14.02
CA VAL A 524 -16.39 0.96 -12.74
C VAL A 524 -15.98 -0.41 -12.20
N ASN A 525 -14.67 -0.58 -11.96
CA ASN A 525 -14.12 -1.84 -11.47
C ASN A 525 -14.18 -1.98 -9.94
N LEU A 526 -14.24 -0.88 -9.22
CA LEU A 526 -14.30 -0.86 -7.76
C LEU A 526 -15.01 0.39 -7.26
N PHE A 527 -15.67 0.29 -6.11
CA PHE A 527 -16.25 1.43 -5.41
C PHE A 527 -16.18 1.21 -3.90
N GLY A 528 -15.99 2.30 -3.16
CA GLY A 528 -15.82 2.28 -1.71
C GLY A 528 -17.11 2.56 -0.95
N HIS A 529 -17.22 1.96 0.24
CA HIS A 529 -18.20 2.28 1.26
C HIS A 529 -17.47 2.83 2.48
N VAL A 530 -17.75 4.10 2.83
CA VAL A 530 -17.17 4.77 3.99
C VAL A 530 -17.93 4.32 5.24
N GLY A 531 -17.22 3.63 6.13
CA GLY A 531 -17.77 3.14 7.39
C GLY A 531 -18.11 4.26 8.37
N SER A 532 -19.07 4.01 9.26
CA SER A 532 -19.55 5.02 10.22
C SER A 532 -18.57 5.30 11.36
N THR A 533 -17.69 4.35 11.69
CA THR A 533 -16.74 4.47 12.82
C THR A 533 -15.36 3.97 12.43
N THR A 534 -14.32 4.49 13.11
CA THR A 534 -12.94 4.02 12.94
C THR A 534 -12.79 2.52 13.21
N ALA A 535 -13.51 1.96 14.19
CA ALA A 535 -13.45 0.54 14.52
C ALA A 535 -14.06 -0.36 13.41
N SER A 536 -15.05 0.14 12.67
CA SER A 536 -15.72 -0.59 11.58
C SER A 536 -15.22 -0.19 10.19
N ARG A 537 -14.15 0.61 10.10
CA ARG A 537 -13.67 1.18 8.82
C ARG A 537 -13.31 0.14 7.75
N GLY A 538 -12.87 -1.05 8.17
CA GLY A 538 -12.54 -2.17 7.29
C GLY A 538 -13.69 -3.13 7.02
N GLU A 539 -14.88 -2.92 7.59
CA GLU A 539 -16.04 -3.79 7.39
C GLU A 539 -16.73 -3.47 6.07
N LEU A 540 -16.61 -4.37 5.08
CA LEU A 540 -17.29 -4.26 3.77
C LEU A 540 -17.00 -2.92 3.06
N PHE A 541 -15.80 -2.39 3.28
CA PHE A 541 -15.43 -1.03 2.88
C PHE A 541 -15.18 -0.86 1.37
N LEU A 542 -15.01 -1.96 0.63
CA LEU A 542 -14.65 -1.93 -0.78
C LEU A 542 -15.31 -3.08 -1.54
N PHE A 543 -15.90 -2.76 -2.69
CA PHE A 543 -16.59 -3.70 -3.58
C PHE A 543 -15.91 -3.73 -4.95
N TRP A 544 -15.68 -4.93 -5.47
CA TRP A 544 -14.99 -5.17 -6.75
C TRP A 544 -15.92 -5.81 -7.78
N ASN A 545 -15.89 -5.26 -9.00
CA ASN A 545 -16.56 -5.72 -10.20
C ASN A 545 -15.50 -6.00 -11.29
N LEU A 546 -14.97 -7.23 -11.30
CA LEU A 546 -13.83 -7.61 -12.14
C LEU A 546 -14.11 -8.77 -13.10
N TYR A 547 -15.20 -9.49 -12.90
CA TYR A 547 -15.52 -10.70 -13.66
C TYR A 547 -16.58 -10.43 -14.73
N LYS A 548 -16.69 -11.36 -15.69
CA LYS A 548 -17.68 -11.28 -16.77
C LYS A 548 -19.10 -11.56 -16.27
N ALA A 549 -19.22 -12.50 -15.34
CA ALA A 549 -20.50 -12.82 -14.70
C ALA A 549 -20.87 -11.73 -13.68
N PRO A 550 -22.16 -11.50 -13.42
CA PRO A 550 -22.68 -10.56 -12.41
C PRO A 550 -22.25 -10.97 -10.98
N ILE A 551 -21.01 -10.65 -10.62
CA ILE A 551 -20.39 -10.94 -9.33
C ILE A 551 -19.87 -9.63 -8.74
N LEU A 552 -20.23 -9.36 -7.48
CA LEU A 552 -19.52 -8.39 -6.65
C LEU A 552 -18.70 -9.12 -5.60
N LEU A 553 -17.49 -8.62 -5.36
CA LEU A 553 -16.60 -9.07 -4.28
C LEU A 553 -16.51 -7.97 -3.24
N ALA A 554 -17.06 -8.19 -2.04
CA ALA A 554 -16.88 -7.27 -0.93
C ALA A 554 -15.64 -7.65 -0.11
N LEU A 555 -14.91 -6.66 0.40
CA LEU A 555 -13.67 -6.87 1.15
C LEU A 555 -13.85 -6.53 2.63
N VAL A 556 -13.22 -7.34 3.47
CA VAL A 556 -13.14 -7.12 4.92
C VAL A 556 -11.66 -7.06 5.32
N ALA A 557 -11.25 -5.96 5.94
CA ALA A 557 -9.87 -5.63 6.26
C ALA A 557 -9.69 -5.12 7.69
N GLY A 558 -8.45 -4.90 8.11
CA GLY A 558 -8.11 -4.37 9.43
C GLY A 558 -8.65 -5.24 10.56
N GLU A 559 -9.12 -4.60 11.64
CA GLU A 559 -9.69 -5.31 12.80
C GLU A 559 -10.96 -6.09 12.46
N ALA A 560 -11.75 -5.59 11.49
CA ALA A 560 -13.00 -6.22 11.07
C ALA A 560 -12.79 -7.63 10.49
N ALA A 561 -11.63 -7.91 9.88
CA ALA A 561 -11.35 -9.20 9.23
C ALA A 561 -11.48 -10.38 10.20
N GLY A 562 -10.91 -10.28 11.40
CA GLY A 562 -11.00 -11.35 12.42
C GLY A 562 -12.33 -11.37 13.17
N ILE A 563 -12.99 -10.21 13.34
CA ILE A 563 -14.28 -10.12 14.03
C ILE A 563 -15.38 -10.77 13.18
N MET A 564 -15.39 -10.48 11.87
CA MET A 564 -16.41 -10.96 10.94
C MET A 564 -16.36 -12.49 10.72
N GLU A 565 -15.23 -13.16 10.98
CA GLU A 565 -15.14 -14.63 10.93
C GLU A 565 -16.04 -15.33 11.97
N ASN A 566 -16.44 -14.63 13.04
CA ASN A 566 -17.33 -15.18 14.08
C ASN A 566 -18.82 -14.87 13.81
N ILE A 567 -19.14 -14.32 12.64
CA ILE A 567 -20.49 -13.95 12.24
C ILE A 567 -20.95 -14.90 11.12
N SER A 568 -22.22 -15.29 11.11
CA SER A 568 -22.74 -16.19 10.09
C SER A 568 -22.82 -15.52 8.71
N ASP A 569 -22.63 -16.32 7.66
CA ASP A 569 -22.67 -15.89 6.27
C ASP A 569 -23.95 -15.10 5.95
N ASP A 570 -25.11 -15.55 6.44
CA ASP A 570 -26.41 -14.88 6.22
C ASP A 570 -26.42 -13.44 6.76
N VAL A 571 -25.79 -13.20 7.91
CA VAL A 571 -25.71 -11.86 8.51
C VAL A 571 -24.75 -10.99 7.71
N ILE A 572 -23.60 -11.55 7.30
CA ILE A 572 -22.61 -10.83 6.48
C ILE A 572 -23.23 -10.41 5.14
N VAL A 573 -23.91 -11.33 4.46
CA VAL A 573 -24.64 -11.06 3.21
C VAL A 573 -25.75 -10.04 3.43
N GLY A 574 -26.48 -10.14 4.55
CA GLY A 574 -27.48 -9.15 4.93
C GLY A 574 -26.90 -7.73 5.03
N ARG A 575 -25.72 -7.57 5.63
CA ARG A 575 -25.00 -6.29 5.71
C ARG A 575 -24.54 -5.80 4.34
N CYS A 576 -23.98 -6.67 3.50
CA CYS A 576 -23.64 -6.35 2.11
C CYS A 576 -24.85 -5.80 1.34
N LEU A 577 -25.99 -6.49 1.42
CA LEU A 577 -27.21 -6.08 0.75
C LEU A 577 -27.76 -4.77 1.29
N ALA A 578 -27.63 -4.50 2.60
CA ALA A 578 -28.05 -3.21 3.18
C ALA A 578 -27.23 -2.04 2.61
N ILE A 579 -25.90 -2.18 2.53
CA ILE A 579 -25.00 -1.18 1.93
C ILE A 579 -25.35 -0.96 0.45
N LEU A 580 -25.45 -2.05 -0.32
CA LEU A 580 -25.75 -1.96 -1.75
C LEU A 580 -27.12 -1.33 -2.02
N LYS A 581 -28.14 -1.61 -1.18
CA LYS A 581 -29.46 -0.98 -1.29
C LYS A 581 -29.43 0.50 -0.95
N GLY A 582 -28.58 0.93 -0.02
CA GLY A 582 -28.34 2.35 0.26
C GLY A 582 -27.77 3.09 -0.96
N ILE A 583 -26.81 2.47 -1.65
CA ILE A 583 -26.11 3.07 -2.81
C ILE A 583 -26.96 3.05 -4.09
N PHE A 584 -27.52 1.89 -4.44
CA PHE A 584 -28.19 1.67 -5.73
C PHE A 584 -29.72 1.72 -5.66
N GLY A 585 -30.29 1.87 -4.45
CA GLY A 585 -31.73 1.87 -4.20
C GLY A 585 -32.31 0.47 -3.97
N SER A 586 -33.25 0.39 -3.03
CA SER A 586 -33.83 -0.88 -2.54
C SER A 586 -34.50 -1.75 -3.61
N SER A 587 -35.06 -1.15 -4.67
CA SER A 587 -35.73 -1.87 -5.76
C SER A 587 -34.78 -2.39 -6.84
N ALA A 588 -33.57 -1.83 -6.92
CA ALA A 588 -32.60 -2.22 -7.95
C ALA A 588 -31.87 -3.52 -7.57
N VAL A 589 -31.52 -3.67 -6.29
CA VAL A 589 -30.70 -4.76 -5.75
C VAL A 589 -31.53 -6.05 -5.57
N PRO A 590 -31.31 -7.08 -6.39
CA PRO A 590 -31.99 -8.36 -6.25
C PRO A 590 -31.41 -9.17 -5.07
N GLN A 591 -32.08 -10.28 -4.73
CA GLN A 591 -31.49 -11.26 -3.81
C GLN A 591 -30.25 -11.91 -4.43
N VAL A 592 -29.33 -12.33 -3.56
CA VAL A 592 -28.13 -13.05 -3.96
C VAL A 592 -28.53 -14.46 -4.40
N SER A 593 -28.15 -14.85 -5.61
CA SER A 593 -28.36 -16.22 -6.11
C SER A 593 -27.45 -17.22 -5.41
N MET A 594 -26.24 -16.77 -5.03
CA MET A 594 -25.22 -17.59 -4.38
C MET A 594 -24.16 -16.75 -3.68
N THR A 595 -23.72 -17.20 -2.51
CA THR A 595 -22.64 -16.59 -1.73
C THR A 595 -21.59 -17.62 -1.35
N VAL A 596 -20.33 -17.19 -1.25
CA VAL A 596 -19.17 -17.96 -0.74
C VAL A 596 -18.19 -17.04 -0.02
#